data_AF-A0A4R1F808-F1
#
_entry.id   AF-A0A4R1F808-F1
#
_cell.length_a   1.000
_cell.length_b   1.000
_cell.length_c   1.000
_cell.angle_alpha   90.00
_cell.angle_beta   90.00
_cell.angle_gamma   90.00
#
_symmetry.space_group_name_H-M   'P 1'
#
loop_
_entity.id
_entity.type
_entity.pdbx_description
1 polymer ?
#
loop_
_entity_poly.entity_id
_entity_poly.type
_entity_poly.pdbx_seq_one_letter_code
_entity_poly.pdbx_strand_id
1 'polypeptide(L)'
;MSRTITVDTGKELLGFIDNLVESGSYKTKSEVVREGLRLLKEQQASSKLEALRQLIDDGENSGNLTEWNVDTFLDRMKAKT
;
A
#
# COMPACT_ATOMS: atom_id res chain seq x y z
N MET A 1 -16.44 4.28 18.60
CA MET A 1 -16.55 5.74 18.85
C MET A 1 -15.78 6.48 17.77
N SER A 2 -16.35 7.50 17.15
CA SER A 2 -15.63 8.37 16.22
C SER A 2 -14.62 9.21 17.00
N ARG A 3 -13.35 9.17 16.59
CA ARG A 3 -12.28 9.98 17.19
C ARG A 3 -11.94 11.12 16.24
N THR A 4 -12.02 12.36 16.73
CA THR A 4 -11.62 13.53 15.97
C THR A 4 -10.11 13.62 15.89
N ILE A 5 -9.59 13.97 14.73
CA ILE A 5 -8.18 14.24 14.50
C ILE A 5 -8.03 15.65 13.93
N THR A 6 -6.99 16.35 14.36
CA THR A 6 -6.57 17.61 13.76
C THR A 6 -5.42 17.31 12.81
N VAL A 7 -5.52 17.78 11.57
CA VAL A 7 -4.55 17.50 10.51
C VAL A 7 -4.27 18.81 9.78
N ASP A 8 -2.99 19.07 9.48
CA ASP A 8 -2.58 20.13 8.56
C ASP A 8 -2.36 19.51 7.18
N THR A 9 -3.11 19.98 6.20
CA THR A 9 -3.04 19.51 4.80
C THR A 9 -2.18 20.40 3.92
N GLY A 10 -1.71 21.55 4.42
CA GLY A 10 -1.07 22.58 3.58
C GLY A 10 -2.04 23.30 2.62
N LYS A 11 -1.54 24.33 1.94
CA LYS A 11 -2.36 25.28 1.16
C LYS A 11 -2.97 24.67 -0.11
N GLU A 12 -2.24 23.85 -0.84
CA GLU A 12 -2.72 23.28 -2.12
C GLU A 12 -3.89 22.33 -1.90
N LEU A 13 -3.74 21.36 -0.99
CA LEU A 13 -4.81 20.42 -0.66
C LEU A 13 -6.00 21.12 0.01
N LEU A 14 -5.76 22.15 0.81
CA LEU A 14 -6.85 22.93 1.40
C LEU A 14 -7.70 23.61 0.31
N GLY A 15 -7.06 24.24 -0.68
CA GLY A 15 -7.77 24.85 -1.81
C GLY A 15 -8.55 23.82 -2.64
N PHE A 16 -7.97 22.64 -2.86
CA PHE A 16 -8.67 21.53 -3.52
C PHE A 16 -9.90 21.06 -2.72
N ILE A 17 -9.75 20.86 -1.40
CA ILE A 17 -10.85 20.46 -0.51
C ILE A 17 -11.96 21.53 -0.50
N ASP A 18 -11.58 22.81 -0.48
CA ASP A 18 -12.54 23.91 -0.46
C ASP A 18 -13.34 23.98 -1.76
N ASN A 19 -12.68 23.84 -2.91
CA ASN A 19 -13.35 23.76 -4.21
C ASN A 19 -14.35 22.59 -4.29
N LEU A 20 -14.00 21.43 -3.71
CA LEU A 20 -14.86 20.24 -3.69
C LEU A 20 -16.09 20.38 -2.77
N VAL A 21 -15.99 21.20 -1.73
CA VAL A 21 -17.12 21.51 -0.85
C VAL A 21 -17.98 22.60 -1.49
N GLU A 22 -17.37 23.64 -2.07
CA GLU A 22 -18.06 24.73 -2.78
C GLU A 22 -18.81 24.23 -4.03
N SER A 23 -18.29 23.21 -4.72
CA SER A 23 -18.99 22.57 -5.85
C SER A 23 -20.25 21.80 -5.41
N GLY A 24 -20.45 21.60 -4.11
CA GLY A 24 -21.55 20.81 -3.56
C GLY A 24 -21.35 19.30 -3.67
N SER A 25 -20.19 18.83 -4.15
CA SER A 25 -19.86 17.39 -4.22
C SER A 25 -19.72 16.76 -2.83
N TYR A 26 -19.34 17.55 -1.83
CA TYR A 26 -19.23 17.13 -0.43
C TYR A 26 -19.83 18.16 0.51
N LYS A 27 -20.39 17.70 1.64
CA LYS A 27 -21.02 18.59 2.63
C LYS A 27 -20.02 19.21 3.59
N THR A 28 -18.89 18.54 3.83
CA THR A 28 -17.89 18.97 4.80
C THR A 28 -16.48 18.61 4.35
N LYS A 29 -15.48 19.41 4.77
CA LYS A 29 -14.05 19.11 4.54
C LYS A 29 -13.66 17.72 5.08
N SER A 30 -14.19 17.38 6.26
CA SER A 30 -13.95 16.08 6.90
C SER A 30 -14.48 14.89 6.09
N GLU A 31 -15.49 15.09 5.25
CA GLU A 31 -16.00 14.07 4.34
C GLU A 31 -15.02 13.80 3.20
N VAL A 32 -14.51 14.86 2.59
CA VAL A 32 -13.47 14.79 1.54
C VAL A 32 -12.25 14.02 2.05
N VAL A 33 -11.77 14.36 3.25
CA VAL A 33 -10.60 13.70 3.85
C VAL A 33 -10.85 12.21 4.09
N ARG A 34 -12.04 11.83 4.56
CA ARG A 34 -12.37 10.41 4.78
C ARG A 34 -12.45 9.62 3.47
N GLU A 35 -13.04 10.20 2.44
CA GLU A 35 -13.09 9.60 1.11
C GLU A 35 -11.68 9.40 0.53
N GLY A 36 -10.84 10.44 0.60
CA GLY A 36 -9.45 10.35 0.16
C GLY A 36 -8.65 9.24 0.87
N LEU A 37 -8.83 9.09 2.18
CA LEU A 37 -8.20 8.01 2.95
C LEU A 37 -8.73 6.62 2.58
N ARG A 38 -10.02 6.50 2.22
CA ARG A 38 -10.58 5.22 1.78
C ARG A 38 -10.00 4.80 0.43
N LEU A 39 -9.91 5.73 -0.52
CA LEU A 39 -9.28 5.49 -1.82
C LEU A 39 -7.81 5.09 -1.66
N LEU A 40 -7.06 5.78 -0.79
CA LEU A 40 -5.67 5.43 -0.51
C LEU A 40 -5.55 4.00 0.05
N LYS A 41 -6.44 3.61 0.97
CA LYS A 41 -6.47 2.26 1.53
C LYS A 41 -6.75 1.21 0.46
N GLU A 42 -7.70 1.46 -0.44
CA GLU A 42 -8.04 0.55 -1.55
C GLU A 42 -6.87 0.41 -2.54
N GLN A 43 -6.21 1.51 -2.88
CA GLN A 43 -5.02 1.50 -3.73
C GLN A 43 -3.88 0.70 -3.10
N GLN A 44 -3.62 0.88 -1.80
CA GLN A 44 -2.60 0.11 -1.07
C GLN A 44 -2.94 -1.39 -0.99
N ALA A 45 -4.20 -1.74 -0.79
CA ALA A 45 -4.63 -3.13 -0.78
C ALA A 45 -4.41 -3.80 -2.14
N SER A 46 -4.76 -3.09 -3.21
CA SER A 46 -4.60 -3.56 -4.59
C SER A 46 -3.13 -3.73 -4.97
N SER A 47 -2.29 -2.73 -4.65
CA SER A 47 -0.85 -2.76 -4.93
C SER A 47 -0.12 -3.87 -4.18
N LYS A 48 -0.47 -4.15 -2.92
CA LYS A 48 0.12 -5.27 -2.18
C LYS A 48 -0.24 -6.61 -2.78
N LEU A 49 -1.49 -6.77 -3.23
CA LEU A 49 -1.94 -7.99 -3.87
C LEU A 49 -1.21 -8.21 -5.20
N GLU A 50 -1.05 -7.16 -5.99
CA GLU A 50 -0.29 -7.20 -7.24
C GLU A 50 1.19 -7.55 -7.01
N ALA A 51 1.82 -6.95 -5.99
CA ALA A 51 3.18 -7.31 -5.60
C ALA A 51 3.31 -8.78 -5.18
N LEU A 52 2.33 -9.32 -4.44
CA LEU A 52 2.32 -10.74 -4.07
C LEU A 52 2.16 -11.65 -5.29
N ARG A 53 1.32 -11.28 -6.25
CA ARG A 53 1.17 -12.02 -7.51
C ARG A 53 2.48 -12.04 -8.30
N GLN A 54 3.13 -10.88 -8.44
CA GLN A 54 4.44 -10.80 -9.11
C GLN A 54 5.49 -11.68 -8.44
N LEU A 55 5.55 -11.70 -7.10
CA LEU A 55 6.50 -12.57 -6.38
C LEU A 55 6.21 -14.07 -6.58
N ILE A 56 4.95 -14.45 -6.72
CA ILE A 56 4.57 -15.83 -7.05
C ILE A 56 5.00 -16.14 -8.49
N ASP A 57 4.67 -15.27 -9.45
CA ASP A 57 5.03 -15.45 -10.85
C ASP A 57 6.57 -15.52 -11.01
N ASP A 58 7.33 -14.67 -10.32
CA ASP A 58 8.79 -14.71 -10.29
C ASP A 58 9.30 -16.03 -9.70
N GLY A 59 8.66 -16.53 -8.65
CA GLY A 59 8.95 -17.82 -8.04
C GLY A 59 8.69 -19.00 -8.98
N GLU A 60 7.55 -19.01 -9.67
CA GLU A 60 7.19 -20.03 -10.65
C GLU A 60 8.12 -20.01 -11.87
N ASN A 61 8.54 -18.82 -12.31
CA ASN A 61 9.47 -18.63 -13.41
C ASN A 61 10.95 -18.77 -12.99
N SER A 62 11.26 -18.94 -11.70
CA SER A 62 12.64 -19.00 -11.19
C SER A 62 13.41 -20.27 -11.60
N GLY A 63 12.73 -21.23 -12.24
CA GLY A 63 13.32 -22.44 -12.81
C GLY A 63 12.86 -23.71 -12.12
N ASN A 64 13.55 -24.81 -12.41
CA ASN A 64 13.14 -26.13 -11.93
C ASN A 64 13.34 -26.29 -10.43
N LEU A 65 12.37 -26.93 -9.78
CA LEU A 65 12.46 -27.36 -8.39
C LEU A 65 13.71 -28.21 -8.20
N THR A 66 14.56 -27.79 -7.28
CA THR A 66 15.75 -28.55 -6.87
C THR A 66 15.49 -29.19 -5.51
N GLU A 67 16.05 -30.37 -5.27
CA GLU A 67 16.00 -30.96 -3.95
C GLU A 67 16.64 -30.02 -2.93
N TRP A 68 15.85 -29.62 -1.93
CA TRP A 68 16.27 -28.68 -0.91
C TRP A 68 16.61 -29.43 0.38
N ASN A 69 17.86 -29.29 0.84
CA ASN A 69 18.32 -29.83 2.10
C ASN A 69 18.90 -28.70 2.98
N VAL A 70 18.37 -28.59 4.20
CA VAL A 70 18.67 -27.49 5.12
C VAL A 70 20.16 -27.47 5.51
N ASP A 71 20.76 -28.62 5.79
CA ASP A 71 22.15 -28.72 6.23
C ASP A 71 23.11 -28.27 5.11
N THR A 72 22.90 -28.77 3.89
CA THR A 72 23.72 -28.38 2.72
C THR A 72 23.60 -26.90 2.37
N PHE A 73 22.42 -26.30 2.59
CA PHE A 73 22.21 -24.87 2.37
C PHE A 73 22.95 -24.03 3.41
N LEU A 74 22.88 -24.41 4.68
CA LEU A 74 23.57 -23.71 5.77
C LEU A 74 25.09 -23.76 5.61
N ASP A 75 25.63 -24.90 5.20
CA ASP A 75 27.07 -25.05 4.92
C ASP A 75 27.51 -24.15 3.75
N ARG A 76 26.71 -24.08 2.68
CA ARG A 76 26.97 -23.17 1.54
C ARG A 76 26.94 -21.70 1.97
N MET A 77 25.98 -21.27 2.79
CA MET A 77 25.87 -19.88 3.23
C MET A 77 27.01 -19.47 4.16
N LYS A 78 27.44 -20.35 5.06
CA LYS A 78 28.59 -20.11 5.95
C LYS A 78 29.92 -20.05 5.18
N ALA A 79 30.09 -20.88 4.15
CA ALA A 79 31.29 -20.90 3.31
C ALA A 79 31.40 -19.71 2.33
N LYS A 80 30.34 -18.93 2.16
CA LYS A 80 30.28 -17.76 1.27
C LYS A 80 30.68 -16.45 1.97
N THR A 81 31.12 -16.53 3.23
CA THR A 81 31.69 -15.41 4.02
C THR A 81 33.20 -15.48 3.92
#